data_AF-A0A8J9TLN5-F1
#
_entry.id   AF-A0A8J9TLN5-F1
#
_cell.length_a   1.000
_cell.length_b   1.000
_cell.length_c   1.000
_cell.angle_alpha   90.00
_cell.angle_beta   90.00
_cell.angle_gamma   90.00
#
_symmetry.space_group_name_H-M   'P 1'
#
loop_
_entity.id
_entity.type
_entity.pdbx_description
1 polymer ?
#
loop_
_entity_poly.entity_id
_entity_poly.type
_entity_poly.pdbx_seq_one_letter_code
_entity_poly.pdbx_strand_id
1 'polypeptide(L)' 'MKLFSKFALPSTAGNGKSGLGFGSMGITSFYGDPMPEDKAMELLQTIYDKGCRHFDTAEVYTAEETHNELVLGRFFKKIP' A
#
# COMPACT_ATOMS: atom_id res chain seq x y z
N MET A 1 13.71 -18.98 0.71
CA MET A 1 12.98 -17.89 0.02
C MET A 1 13.95 -16.94 -0.67
N LYS A 2 14.54 -17.31 -1.82
CA LYS A 2 15.51 -16.46 -2.57
C LYS A 2 14.90 -15.74 -3.79
N LEU A 3 13.61 -15.96 -4.08
CA LEU A 3 12.96 -15.39 -5.26
C LEU A 3 12.57 -13.91 -5.04
N PHE A 4 12.18 -13.54 -3.82
CA PHE A 4 11.78 -12.16 -3.50
C PHE A 4 12.95 -11.20 -3.29
N SER A 5 14.18 -11.70 -3.11
CA SER A 5 15.34 -10.84 -2.85
C SER A 5 15.76 -10.01 -4.06
N LYS A 6 15.50 -10.48 -5.29
CA LYS A 6 15.82 -9.71 -6.51
C LYS A 6 14.85 -8.57 -6.79
N PHE A 7 13.59 -8.70 -6.38
CA PHE A 7 12.58 -7.66 -6.57
C PHE A 7 12.57 -6.65 -5.41
N ALA A 8 12.92 -7.08 -4.20
CA ALA A 8 13.07 -6.19 -3.05
C ALA A 8 14.27 -5.24 -3.16
N LEU A 9 15.24 -5.53 -4.05
CA LEU A 9 16.33 -4.62 -4.30
C LEU A 9 15.83 -3.34 -4.99
N PRO A 10 16.46 -2.20 -4.71
CA PRO A 10 16.22 -0.99 -5.44
C PRO A 10 16.32 -1.19 -6.94
N SER A 11 15.34 -0.67 -7.67
CA SER A 11 15.44 -0.55 -9.12
C SER A 11 16.72 0.23 -9.46
N THR A 12 17.55 -0.29 -10.35
CA THR A 12 18.74 0.42 -10.86
C THR A 12 18.39 1.63 -11.73
N ALA A 13 17.12 1.74 -12.15
CA ALA A 13 16.57 2.89 -12.87
C ALA A 13 15.90 3.91 -11.92
N GLY A 14 15.70 3.56 -10.65
CA GLY A 14 15.17 4.44 -9.60
C GLY A 14 16.30 5.00 -8.74
N ASN A 15 15.99 6.07 -8.00
CA ASN A 15 16.84 6.75 -7.03
C ASN A 15 17.24 5.91 -5.79
N GLY A 16 17.55 4.63 -5.95
CA GLY A 16 17.94 3.73 -4.86
C GLY A 16 16.77 3.25 -3.99
N LYS A 17 15.52 3.43 -4.42
CA LYS A 17 14.31 2.93 -3.73
C LYS A 17 13.88 1.55 -4.23
N SER A 18 13.36 0.70 -3.33
CA SER A 18 12.87 -0.65 -3.66
C SER A 18 11.92 -0.61 -4.87
N GLY A 19 12.09 -1.52 -5.83
CA GLY A 19 11.19 -1.63 -6.99
C GLY A 19 9.80 -2.21 -6.68
N LEU A 20 9.54 -2.59 -5.43
CA LEU A 20 8.27 -3.18 -5.01
C LEU A 20 7.24 -2.12 -4.60
N GLY A 21 6.07 -2.20 -5.22
CA GLY A 21 4.87 -1.49 -4.79
C GLY A 21 3.96 -2.35 -3.92
N PHE A 22 3.13 -1.71 -3.12
CA PHE A 22 2.03 -2.34 -2.39
C PHE A 22 0.71 -2.09 -3.12
N GLY A 23 0.08 -3.15 -3.62
CA GLY A 23 -1.28 -3.12 -4.14
C GLY A 23 -2.28 -3.02 -3.01
N SER A 24 -3.03 -1.92 -2.95
CA SER A 24 -3.93 -1.62 -1.84
C SER A 24 -5.38 -2.04 -2.06
N MET A 25 -5.68 -2.72 -3.18
CA MET A 25 -7.03 -3.19 -3.55
C MET A 25 -7.78 -3.87 -2.39
N GLY A 26 -7.11 -4.74 -1.64
CA GLY A 26 -7.71 -5.51 -0.54
C GLY A 26 -8.05 -4.72 0.72
N ILE A 27 -7.71 -3.42 0.79
CA ILE A 27 -8.16 -2.56 1.90
C ILE A 27 -9.67 -2.36 1.82
N THR A 28 -10.21 -2.21 0.61
CA THR A 28 -11.65 -1.96 0.42
C THR A 28 -12.34 -3.06 -0.39
N SER A 29 -11.66 -3.71 -1.32
CA SER A 29 -12.34 -4.43 -2.42
C SER A 29 -11.83 -5.84 -2.68
N PHE A 30 -12.68 -6.65 -3.34
CA PHE A 30 -12.42 -7.96 -3.97
C PHE A 30 -12.00 -9.14 -3.07
N TYR A 31 -11.54 -8.93 -1.84
CA TYR A 31 -11.02 -10.01 -0.97
C TYR A 31 -11.76 -10.19 0.36
N GLY A 32 -12.98 -9.68 0.47
CA GLY A 32 -13.83 -9.79 1.65
C GLY A 32 -14.44 -8.46 2.03
N ASP A 33 -14.88 -8.37 3.29
CA ASP A 33 -15.40 -7.12 3.84
C ASP A 33 -14.30 -6.03 3.87
N PRO A 34 -14.67 -4.76 3.71
CA PRO A 34 -13.72 -3.65 3.81
C PRO A 34 -12.98 -3.67 5.14
N MET A 35 -11.67 -3.43 5.09
CA MET A 35 -10.84 -3.40 6.28
C MET A 35 -11.25 -2.23 7.17
N PRO A 36 -11.44 -2.45 8.49
CA PRO A 36 -11.60 -1.35 9.45
C PRO A 36 -10.48 -0.33 9.32
N GLU A 37 -10.79 0.97 9.40
CA GLU A 37 -9.82 2.02 9.11
C GLU A 37 -8.60 1.98 10.04
N ASP A 38 -8.78 1.65 11.32
CA ASP A 38 -7.69 1.49 12.27
C ASP A 38 -6.70 0.39 11.83
N LYS A 39 -7.22 -0.72 11.33
CA LYS A 39 -6.42 -1.82 10.77
C LYS A 39 -5.75 -1.46 9.46
N ALA A 40 -6.43 -0.70 8.60
CA ALA A 40 -5.83 -0.18 7.37
C ALA A 40 -4.64 0.76 7.69
N MET A 41 -4.79 1.63 8.69
CA MET A 41 -3.71 2.53 9.14
C MET A 41 -2.52 1.75 9.73
N GLU A 42 -2.78 0.72 10.55
CA GLU A 42 -1.74 -0.16 11.10
C GLU A 42 -0.96 -0.89 9.99
N LEU A 43 -1.68 -1.41 8.99
CA LEU A 43 -1.11 -2.08 7.83
C LEU A 43 -0.23 -1.12 7.00
N LEU A 44 -0.76 0.05 6.66
CA LEU A 44 -0.05 1.06 5.86
C LEU A 44 1.22 1.57 6.57
N GLN A 45 1.13 1.78 7.89
CA GLN A 45 2.31 2.13 8.70
C GLN A 45 3.36 1.02 8.64
N THR A 46 2.95 -0.24 8.80
CA THR A 46 3.86 -1.39 8.71
C THR A 46 4.55 -1.45 7.34
N ILE A 47 3.80 -1.26 6.26
CA ILE A 47 4.33 -1.26 4.88
C ILE A 47 5.35 -0.14 4.69
N TYR A 48 5.04 1.06 5.19
CA TYR A 48 5.95 2.20 5.17
C TYR A 48 7.21 1.93 6.01
N ASP A 49 7.09 1.37 7.20
CA ASP A 49 8.22 1.06 8.07
C ASP A 49 9.13 -0.02 7.48
N LYS A 50 8.57 -0.93 6.66
CA LYS A 50 9.32 -1.93 5.88
C LYS A 50 9.98 -1.38 4.62
N GLY A 51 9.91 -0.08 4.38
CA GLY A 51 10.63 0.60 3.29
C GLY A 51 9.87 0.68 1.97
N CYS A 52 8.63 0.20 1.89
CA CYS A 52 7.82 0.40 0.70
C CYS A 52 7.40 1.88 0.62
N ARG A 53 7.56 2.48 -0.57
CA ARG A 53 7.25 3.89 -0.83
C ARG A 53 6.35 4.07 -2.06
N HIS A 54 5.87 2.99 -2.64
CA HIS A 54 5.03 3.00 -3.83
C HIS A 54 3.75 2.23 -3.52
N PHE A 55 2.62 2.92 -3.56
CA PHE A 55 1.30 2.38 -3.22
C PHE A 55 0.45 2.42 -4.48
N ASP A 56 -0.01 1.27 -4.92
CA ASP A 56 -0.88 1.09 -6.08
C ASP A 56 -2.35 1.12 -5.63
N THR A 57 -3.15 1.95 -6.29
CA THR A 57 -4.59 2.13 -6.04
C THR A 57 -5.30 2.44 -7.35
N ALA A 58 -6.62 2.37 -7.36
CA ALA A 58 -7.48 2.74 -8.48
C ALA A 58 -8.82 3.26 -7.96
N GLU A 59 -9.50 4.09 -8.77
CA GLU A 59 -10.85 4.61 -8.48
C GLU A 59 -11.86 3.49 -8.17
N VAL A 60 -11.73 2.35 -8.88
CA VAL A 60 -12.61 1.18 -8.71
C VAL A 60 -12.36 0.39 -7.42
N TYR A 61 -11.28 0.68 -6.69
CA TYR A 61 -11.02 0.08 -5.37
C TYR A 61 -11.86 0.82 -4.33
N THR A 62 -13.15 0.54 -4.35
CA THR A 62 -14.16 1.08 -3.45
C THR A 62 -15.04 -0.03 -2.89
N ALA A 63 -15.61 0.20 -1.71
CA ALA A 63 -16.67 -0.62 -1.16
C ALA A 63 -17.57 0.21 -0.26
N GLU A 64 -18.88 0.08 -0.47
CA GLU A 64 -19.90 0.94 0.14
C GLU A 64 -19.55 2.43 -0.04
N GLU A 65 -19.26 3.14 1.05
CA GLU A 65 -18.86 4.56 1.06
C GLU A 65 -17.34 4.75 1.24
N THR A 66 -16.56 3.67 1.29
CA THR A 66 -15.11 3.72 1.54
C THR A 66 -14.31 3.54 0.26
N HIS A 67 -13.54 4.57 -0.09
CA HIS A 67 -12.63 4.56 -1.23
C HIS A 67 -11.20 4.39 -0.75
N ASN A 68 -10.46 3.50 -1.40
CA ASN A 68 -9.09 3.20 -1.05
C ASN A 68 -8.15 4.42 -1.18
N GLU A 69 -8.38 5.27 -2.20
CA GLU A 69 -7.67 6.55 -2.37
C GLU A 69 -7.85 7.50 -1.19
N LEU A 70 -9.04 7.52 -0.57
CA LEU A 70 -9.31 8.35 0.61
C LEU A 70 -8.57 7.81 1.85
N VAL A 71 -8.50 6.49 2.01
CA VAL A 71 -7.73 5.85 3.10
C VAL A 71 -6.25 6.17 2.95
N LEU A 72 -5.68 5.98 1.75
CA LEU A 72 -4.29 6.35 1.45
C LEU A 72 -4.05 7.85 1.65
N GLY A 73 -4.97 8.71 1.20
CA GLY A 73 -4.87 10.16 1.39
C GLY A 73 -4.84 10.57 2.87
N ARG A 74 -5.61 9.88 3.73
CA ARG A 74 -5.56 10.08 5.19
C ARG A 74 -4.24 9.61 5.79
N PHE A 75 -3.70 8.48 5.31
CA PHE A 75 -2.41 7.97 5.75
C PHE A 75 -1.24 8.89 5.34
N PHE A 76 -1.22 9.35 4.09
CA PHE A 76 -0.15 10.21 3.58
C PHE A 76 -0.05 11.57 4.26
N LYS A 77 -1.13 12.06 4.88
CA LYS A 77 -1.09 13.25 5.73
C LYS A 77 -0.34 13.05 7.05
N LYS A 78 -0.12 11.80 7.49
CA LYS A 78 0.49 11.45 8.79
C LYS A 78 1.98 11.12 8.70
N ILE A 79 2.46 10.75 7.51
CA ILE A 79 3.85 10.33 7.30
C ILE A 79 4.74 11.53 6.90
N PRO A 80 6.05 11.50 7.20
CA PRO A 80 7.00 12.54 6.81
C PRO A 80 7.21 12.67 5.30
#